data_AF-A0A1L3ZB55-F1
#
_entry.id   AF-A0A1L3ZB55-F1
#
_cell.length_a   1.000
_cell.length_b   1.000
_cell.length_c   1.000
_cell.angle_alpha   90.00
_cell.angle_beta   90.00
_cell.angle_gamma   90.00
#
_symmetry.space_group_name_H-M   'P 1'
#
loop_
_entity.id
_entity.type
_entity.pdbx_description
1 polymer ?
#
loop_
_entity_poly.entity_id
_entity_poly.type
_entity_poly.pdbx_seq_one_letter_code
_entity_poly.pdbx_strand_id
1 'polypeptide(L)'
;MNAPVETEREIVLNDKMRSEILHSLMAVGPSKPVGYLPIYTIKRFLKTTPKALAASAARCGLATAQFTTRTCRIKSGAFYVYDRVALESLLKEQAEAVQVAGLPSNAGAFVAHIAAVWYDTDHPAHGIIATTFGEPPLEVD
;
A
#
# COMPACT_ATOMS: atom_id res chain seq x y z
N MET A 1 26.58 -0.83 -38.45
CA MET A 1 26.55 0.37 -37.58
C MET A 1 25.57 0.07 -36.46
N ASN A 2 26.06 -0.13 -35.24
CA ASN A 2 25.21 -0.46 -34.09
C ASN A 2 24.63 0.84 -33.52
N ALA A 3 23.31 0.89 -33.36
CA ALA A 3 22.63 1.96 -32.65
C ALA A 3 23.10 2.00 -31.19
N PRO A 4 23.21 3.19 -30.55
CA PRO A 4 23.56 3.27 -29.14
C PRO A 4 22.38 2.72 -28.32
N VAL A 5 22.69 1.78 -27.43
CA VAL A 5 21.79 1.31 -26.38
C VAL A 5 21.50 2.51 -25.48
N GLU A 6 20.24 2.98 -25.48
CA GLU A 6 19.77 4.00 -24.55
C GLU A 6 20.04 3.52 -23.13
N THR A 7 21.02 4.15 -22.49
CA THR A 7 21.40 3.84 -21.12
C THR A 7 20.24 4.26 -20.22
N GLU A 8 19.61 3.31 -19.54
CA GLU A 8 18.60 3.58 -18.51
C GLU A 8 19.16 4.64 -17.55
N ARG A 9 18.60 5.86 -17.60
CA ARG A 9 19.02 6.94 -16.69
C ARG A 9 18.80 6.46 -15.27
N GLU A 10 19.86 6.34 -14.49
CA GLU A 10 19.77 6.00 -13.08
C GLU A 10 18.92 7.05 -12.36
N ILE A 11 17.70 6.69 -11.96
CA ILE A 11 16.83 7.58 -11.19
C ILE A 11 17.44 7.70 -9.79
N VAL A 12 18.11 8.81 -9.52
CA VAL A 12 18.62 9.17 -8.20
C VAL A 12 17.58 10.06 -7.52
N LEU A 13 16.85 9.53 -6.53
CA LEU A 13 15.98 10.36 -5.70
C LEU A 13 16.83 11.28 -4.81
N ASN A 14 16.46 12.56 -4.73
CA ASN A 14 17.03 13.46 -3.74
C ASN A 14 16.41 13.22 -2.35
N ASP A 15 16.98 13.84 -1.32
CA ASP A 15 16.54 13.62 0.07
C ASP A 15 15.10 14.07 0.33
N LYS A 16 14.65 15.13 -0.35
CA LYS A 16 13.27 15.61 -0.27
C LYS A 16 12.28 14.55 -0.75
N MET A 17 12.52 13.98 -1.94
CA MET A 17 11.67 12.94 -2.50
C MET A 17 11.66 11.67 -1.64
N ARG A 18 12.80 11.28 -1.08
CA ARG A 18 12.85 10.14 -0.14
C ARG A 18 12.02 10.40 1.10
N SER A 19 12.11 11.61 1.64
CA SER A 19 11.32 12.04 2.80
C SER A 19 9.82 12.06 2.49
N GLU A 20 9.41 12.55 1.33
CA GLU A 20 8.01 12.56 0.89
C GLU A 20 7.44 11.14 0.74
N ILE A 21 8.21 10.22 0.15
CA ILE A 21 7.80 8.82 0.03
C ILE A 21 7.64 8.17 1.41
N LEU A 22 8.61 8.36 2.30
CA LEU A 22 8.54 7.84 3.67
C LEU A 22 7.37 8.44 4.44
N HIS A 23 7.16 9.75 4.31
CA HIS A 23 6.03 10.43 4.93
C HIS A 23 4.71 9.88 4.40
N SER A 24 4.54 9.72 3.08
CA SER A 24 3.33 9.15 2.50
C SER A 24 3.06 7.71 2.95
N LEU A 25 4.10 6.88 3.08
CA LEU A 25 3.98 5.51 3.61
C LEU A 25 3.51 5.50 5.08
N MET A 26 4.00 6.45 5.88
CA MET A 26 3.78 6.48 7.33
C MET A 26 2.60 7.35 7.76
N ALA A 27 2.11 8.23 6.88
CA ALA A 27 0.94 9.09 7.09
C ALA A 27 -0.35 8.26 6.96
N VAL A 28 -0.48 7.33 7.89
CA VAL A 28 -1.58 6.38 8.00
C VAL A 28 -2.40 6.72 9.24
N GLY A 29 -3.72 6.69 9.10
CA GLY A 29 -4.68 7.04 10.15
C GLY A 29 -6.12 7.04 9.62
N PRO A 30 -7.06 7.74 10.29
CA PRO A 30 -8.49 7.67 9.95
C PRO A 30 -8.84 7.98 8.49
N SER A 31 -8.17 8.96 7.87
CA SER A 31 -8.43 9.36 6.48
C SER A 31 -7.65 8.55 5.44
N LYS A 32 -6.64 7.79 5.87
CA LYS A 32 -5.82 6.91 5.03
C LYS A 32 -5.40 5.70 5.86
N PRO A 33 -6.26 4.70 6.04
CA PRO A 33 -5.96 3.57 6.93
C PRO A 33 -4.81 2.66 6.47
N VAL A 34 -4.40 2.73 5.21
CA VAL A 34 -3.34 1.87 4.63
C VAL A 34 -2.35 2.67 3.79
N GLY A 35 -1.08 2.31 3.90
CA GLY A 35 0.00 2.71 3.00
C GLY A 35 0.82 1.51 2.57
N TYR A 36 1.39 1.54 1.37
CA TYR A 36 2.29 0.47 0.93
C TYR A 36 3.44 1.00 0.09
N LEU A 37 4.53 0.22 0.07
CA LEU A 37 5.61 0.39 -0.89
C LEU A 37 6.11 -0.96 -1.41
N PRO A 38 6.47 -1.06 -2.70
CA PRO A 38 7.25 -2.18 -3.21
C PRO A 38 8.58 -2.32 -2.45
N ILE A 39 9.00 -3.56 -2.18
CA ILE A 39 10.28 -3.83 -1.49
C ILE A 39 11.47 -3.30 -2.27
N TYR A 40 11.38 -3.30 -3.61
CA TYR A 40 12.39 -2.68 -4.47
C TYR A 40 12.56 -1.19 -4.14
N THR A 41 11.44 -0.46 -4.01
CA THR A 41 11.46 0.98 -3.69
C THR A 41 12.14 1.25 -2.37
N ILE A 42 11.81 0.45 -1.35
CA ILE A 42 12.39 0.56 0.00
C ILE A 42 13.92 0.38 -0.04
N LYS A 43 14.39 -0.68 -0.70
CA LYS A 43 15.82 -1.01 -0.73
C LYS A 43 16.61 -0.06 -1.62
N ARG A 44 16.12 0.20 -2.84
CA ARG A 44 16.87 0.93 -3.87
C ARG A 44 16.88 2.43 -3.62
N PHE A 45 15.72 3.00 -3.27
CA PHE A 45 15.57 4.46 -3.23
C PHE A 45 15.59 5.02 -1.82
N LEU A 46 15.01 4.32 -0.85
CA LEU A 46 14.97 4.77 0.55
C LEU A 46 16.18 4.30 1.37
N LYS A 47 17.02 3.43 0.79
CA LYS A 47 18.24 2.89 1.42
C LYS A 47 17.99 2.35 2.84
N THR A 48 16.82 1.75 3.05
CA THR A 48 16.39 1.19 4.33
C THR A 48 15.88 -0.25 4.16
N THR A 49 15.37 -0.85 5.23
CA THR A 49 14.85 -2.21 5.21
C THR A 49 13.40 -2.27 5.69
N PRO A 50 12.59 -3.24 5.20
CA PRO A 50 11.26 -3.49 5.74
C PRO A 50 11.26 -3.67 7.27
N LYS A 51 12.28 -4.32 7.82
CA LYS A 51 12.45 -4.51 9.27
C LYS A 51 12.58 -3.18 10.02
N ALA A 52 13.37 -2.24 9.50
CA ALA A 52 13.55 -0.93 10.11
C ALA A 52 12.27 -0.06 10.02
N LEU A 53 11.55 -0.17 8.90
CA LEU A 53 10.25 0.48 8.74
C LEU A 53 9.19 -0.12 9.67
N ALA A 54 9.15 -1.44 9.82
CA ALA A 54 8.26 -2.12 10.77
C ALA A 54 8.52 -1.68 12.21
N ALA A 55 9.78 -1.59 12.62
CA ALA A 55 10.15 -1.06 13.94
C ALA A 55 9.71 0.40 14.12
N SER A 56 9.70 1.20 13.05
CA SER A 56 9.27 2.60 13.09
C SER A 56 7.75 2.74 13.16
N ALA A 57 7.02 1.96 12.36
CA ALA A 57 5.56 1.87 12.42
C ALA A 57 5.08 1.42 13.79
N ALA A 58 5.73 0.41 14.39
CA ALA A 58 5.37 -0.06 15.72
C ALA A 58 5.50 1.01 16.81
N ARG A 59 6.51 1.91 16.73
CA ARG A 59 6.64 3.06 17.65
C ARG A 59 5.49 4.07 17.53
N CYS A 60 4.80 4.08 16.39
CA CYS A 60 3.63 4.90 16.14
C CYS A 60 2.31 4.16 16.41
N GLY A 61 2.36 2.93 16.96
CA GLY A 61 1.17 2.10 17.19
C GLY A 61 0.57 1.49 15.91
N LEU A 62 1.27 1.55 14.78
CA LEU A 62 0.81 1.03 13.50
C LEU A 62 1.19 -0.44 13.32
N ALA A 63 0.34 -1.17 12.60
CA ALA A 63 0.58 -2.54 12.19
C ALA A 63 1.29 -2.59 10.84
N THR A 64 2.00 -3.70 10.56
CA THR A 64 2.71 -3.88 9.29
C THR A 64 2.58 -5.30 8.78
N ALA A 65 2.65 -5.45 7.46
CA ALA A 65 2.67 -6.74 6.79
C ALA A 65 3.68 -6.71 5.64
N GLN A 66 4.44 -7.78 5.47
CA GLN A 66 5.37 -7.94 4.35
C GLN A 66 4.96 -9.14 3.52
N PHE A 67 4.76 -8.91 2.22
CA PHE A 67 4.41 -9.94 1.25
C PHE A 67 5.54 -10.15 0.26
N THR A 68 5.76 -11.41 -0.09
CA THR A 68 6.76 -11.81 -1.09
C THR A 68 6.12 -11.86 -2.47
N THR A 69 6.91 -12.07 -3.51
CA THR A 69 6.41 -12.28 -4.89
C THR A 69 5.48 -13.49 -5.03
N ARG A 70 5.48 -14.41 -4.06
CA ARG A 70 4.57 -15.56 -4.03
C ARG A 70 3.21 -15.22 -3.42
N THR A 71 3.14 -14.16 -2.63
CA THR A 71 1.96 -13.80 -1.83
C THR A 71 1.37 -12.44 -2.19
N CYS A 72 2.01 -11.70 -3.11
CA CYS A 72 1.42 -10.50 -3.70
C CYS A 72 1.77 -10.40 -5.20
N ARG A 73 0.98 -9.60 -5.92
CA ARG A 73 1.16 -9.39 -7.38
C ARG A 73 2.27 -8.40 -7.74
N ILE A 74 2.98 -7.86 -6.75
CA ILE A 74 4.09 -6.91 -6.98
C ILE A 74 5.39 -7.70 -7.18
N LYS A 75 6.08 -7.47 -8.30
CA LYS A 75 7.28 -8.23 -8.73
C LYS A 75 8.42 -8.25 -7.71
N SER A 76 8.51 -7.27 -6.81
CA SER A 76 9.52 -7.24 -5.75
C SER A 76 9.03 -7.78 -4.40
N GLY A 77 7.76 -8.14 -4.28
CA GLY A 77 7.07 -8.13 -3.00
C GLY A 77 6.66 -6.71 -2.59
N ALA A 78 5.92 -6.60 -1.50
CA ALA A 78 5.44 -5.33 -0.97
C ALA A 78 5.46 -5.29 0.56
N PHE A 79 5.61 -4.09 1.10
CA PHE A 79 5.50 -3.80 2.52
C PHE A 79 4.31 -2.86 2.73
N TYR A 80 3.45 -3.23 3.66
CA TYR A 80 2.25 -2.48 4.05
C TYR A 80 2.40 -1.96 5.47
N VAL A 81 1.93 -0.74 5.69
CA VAL A 81 1.73 -0.11 7.00
C VAL A 81 0.25 0.24 7.09
N TYR A 82 -0.39 -0.07 8.21
CA TYR A 82 -1.83 0.20 8.37
C TYR A 82 -2.19 0.49 9.82
N ASP A 83 -3.18 1.36 10.01
CA ASP A 83 -3.83 1.60 11.29
C ASP A 83 -4.97 0.59 11.43
N ARG A 84 -4.80 -0.36 12.36
CA ARG A 84 -5.78 -1.45 12.56
C ARG A 84 -7.15 -0.91 12.97
N VAL A 85 -7.20 0.09 13.84
CA VAL A 85 -8.46 0.62 14.38
C VAL A 85 -9.19 1.43 13.31
N ALA A 86 -8.47 2.30 12.61
CA ALA A 86 -9.05 3.08 11.52
C ALA A 86 -9.57 2.17 10.40
N LEU A 87 -8.79 1.15 10.00
CA LEU A 87 -9.18 0.23 8.94
C LEU A 87 -10.40 -0.61 9.34
N GLU A 88 -10.42 -1.18 10.55
CA GLU A 88 -11.59 -1.95 11.01
C GLU A 88 -12.84 -1.09 11.15
N SER A 89 -12.69 0.18 11.54
CA SER A 89 -13.81 1.14 11.60
C SER A 89 -14.38 1.40 10.22
N LEU A 90 -13.52 1.70 9.22
CA LEU A 90 -13.94 1.90 7.83
C LEU A 90 -14.63 0.65 7.25
N LEU A 91 -14.05 -0.53 7.45
CA LEU A 91 -14.63 -1.78 6.95
C LEU A 91 -15.99 -2.09 7.60
N LYS A 92 -16.18 -1.69 8.86
CA LYS A 92 -17.46 -1.82 9.57
C LYS A 92 -18.49 -0.80 9.08
N GLU A 93 -18.09 0.45 8.87
CA GLU A 93 -18.96 1.50 8.32
C GLU A 93 -19.48 1.13 6.92
N GLN A 94 -18.67 0.41 6.14
CA GLN A 94 -19.01 -0.05 4.80
C GLN A 94 -19.35 -1.55 4.76
N ALA A 95 -19.82 -2.14 5.86
CA ALA A 95 -19.94 -3.59 6.01
C ALA A 95 -20.75 -4.29 4.89
N GLU A 96 -21.85 -3.67 4.44
CA GLU A 96 -22.65 -4.21 3.33
C GLU A 96 -21.85 -4.23 2.02
N ALA A 97 -21.19 -3.12 1.67
CA ALA A 97 -20.37 -3.03 0.48
C ALA A 97 -19.16 -4.00 0.53
N VAL A 98 -18.52 -4.12 1.70
CA VAL A 98 -17.44 -5.08 1.96
C VAL A 98 -17.93 -6.52 1.72
N GLN A 99 -19.11 -6.86 2.22
CA GLN A 99 -19.71 -8.18 2.04
C GLN A 99 -20.04 -8.45 0.56
N VAL A 100 -20.71 -7.51 -0.11
CA VAL A 100 -21.06 -7.61 -1.54
C VAL A 100 -19.82 -7.75 -2.42
N ALA A 101 -18.75 -7.02 -2.09
CA ALA A 101 -17.46 -7.10 -2.79
C ALA A 101 -16.65 -8.36 -2.46
N GLY A 102 -17.11 -9.19 -1.51
CA GLY A 102 -16.39 -10.40 -1.07
C GLY A 102 -15.07 -10.09 -0.34
N LEU A 103 -14.96 -8.92 0.28
CA LEU A 103 -13.74 -8.49 0.98
C LEU A 103 -13.74 -8.95 2.45
N PRO A 104 -12.57 -9.25 3.04
CA PRO A 104 -12.49 -9.55 4.47
C PRO A 104 -12.80 -8.33 5.33
N SER A 105 -13.50 -8.52 6.45
CA SER A 105 -13.81 -7.44 7.41
C SER A 105 -12.74 -7.22 8.49
N ASN A 106 -11.77 -8.13 8.62
CA ASN A 106 -10.64 -7.97 9.54
C ASN A 106 -9.48 -7.25 8.84
N ALA A 107 -8.87 -6.26 9.49
CA ALA A 107 -7.78 -5.46 8.91
C ALA A 107 -6.61 -6.30 8.36
N GLY A 108 -6.13 -7.30 9.11
CA GLY A 108 -5.00 -8.12 8.68
C GLY A 108 -5.35 -9.00 7.47
N ALA A 109 -6.52 -9.63 7.51
CA ALA A 109 -7.02 -10.43 6.40
C ALA A 109 -7.29 -9.57 5.16
N PHE A 110 -7.85 -8.38 5.34
CA PHE A 110 -8.11 -7.41 4.28
C PHE A 110 -6.81 -7.00 3.58
N VAL A 111 -5.80 -6.57 4.34
CA VAL A 111 -4.48 -6.18 3.79
C VAL A 111 -3.83 -7.34 3.04
N ALA A 112 -3.89 -8.56 3.58
CA ALA A 112 -3.37 -9.74 2.88
C ALA A 112 -4.12 -10.03 1.57
N HIS A 113 -5.43 -9.84 1.57
CA HIS A 113 -6.29 -10.08 0.42
C HIS A 113 -6.02 -9.07 -0.70
N ILE A 114 -6.01 -7.77 -0.40
CA ILE A 114 -5.75 -6.73 -1.41
C ILE A 114 -4.31 -6.75 -1.93
N ALA A 115 -3.37 -7.31 -1.17
CA ALA A 115 -2.02 -7.55 -1.67
C ALA A 115 -1.96 -8.68 -2.71
N ALA A 116 -2.83 -9.69 -2.58
CA ALA A 116 -2.83 -10.90 -3.39
C ALA A 116 -3.74 -10.80 -4.63
N VAL A 117 -4.81 -10.01 -4.56
CA VAL A 117 -5.87 -9.91 -5.57
C VAL A 117 -5.80 -8.57 -6.30
N TRP A 118 -5.96 -8.60 -7.63
CA TRP A 118 -6.18 -7.40 -8.43
C TRP A 118 -7.66 -7.25 -8.73
N TYR A 119 -8.13 -6.01 -8.65
CA TYR A 119 -9.49 -5.62 -8.92
C TYR A 119 -9.49 -4.63 -10.07
N ASP A 120 -10.37 -4.85 -11.04
CA ASP A 120 -10.64 -3.87 -12.08
C ASP A 120 -11.39 -2.66 -11.50
N THR A 121 -11.34 -1.53 -12.19
CA THR A 121 -11.88 -0.25 -11.71
C THR A 121 -13.41 -0.25 -11.56
N ASP A 122 -14.11 -1.11 -12.29
CA ASP A 122 -15.55 -1.31 -12.25
C ASP A 122 -15.99 -2.31 -11.15
N HIS A 123 -15.03 -3.01 -10.53
CA HIS A 123 -15.35 -3.98 -9.48
C HIS A 123 -15.83 -3.26 -8.21
N PRO A 124 -16.88 -3.73 -7.51
CA PRO A 124 -17.40 -3.10 -6.28
C PRO A 124 -16.36 -2.89 -5.17
N ALA A 125 -15.31 -3.72 -5.15
CA ALA A 125 -14.18 -3.60 -4.22
C ALA A 125 -13.34 -2.32 -4.43
N HIS A 126 -13.29 -1.78 -5.64
CA HIS A 126 -12.35 -0.72 -6.00
C HIS A 126 -12.55 0.53 -5.15
N GLY A 127 -13.79 1.00 -4.99
CA GLY A 127 -14.10 2.19 -4.18
C GLY A 127 -13.72 2.02 -2.70
N ILE A 128 -13.95 0.83 -2.14
CA ILE A 128 -13.56 0.51 -0.76
C ILE A 128 -12.04 0.59 -0.63
N ILE A 129 -11.32 -0.07 -1.53
CA ILE A 129 -9.85 -0.12 -1.53
C ILE A 129 -9.27 1.29 -1.69
N ALA A 130 -9.76 2.09 -2.65
CA ALA A 130 -9.35 3.47 -2.87
C ALA A 130 -9.49 4.31 -1.58
N THR A 131 -10.64 4.20 -0.90
CA THR A 131 -10.87 4.88 0.38
C THR A 131 -9.84 4.48 1.44
N THR A 132 -9.41 3.21 1.48
CA THR A 132 -8.37 2.79 2.44
C THR A 132 -7.01 3.44 2.21
N PHE A 133 -6.74 3.89 0.98
CA PHE A 133 -5.52 4.63 0.63
C PHE A 133 -5.68 6.15 0.70
N GLY A 134 -6.84 6.63 1.16
CA GLY A 134 -7.16 8.06 1.24
C GLY A 134 -7.46 8.69 -0.12
N GLU A 135 -7.83 7.87 -1.11
CA GLU A 135 -8.28 8.34 -2.41
C GLU A 135 -9.79 8.65 -2.35
N PRO A 136 -10.26 9.71 -3.03
CA PRO A 136 -11.68 9.98 -3.12
C PRO A 136 -12.39 8.83 -3.85
N PRO A 137 -13.68 8.58 -3.55
CA PRO A 137 -14.50 7.70 -4.37
C PRO A 137 -14.45 8.19 -5.83
N LEU A 138 -14.36 7.26 -6.79
CA LEU A 138 -14.51 7.62 -8.19
C LEU A 138 -15.91 8.22 -8.37
N GLU A 139 -15.98 9.49 -8.76
CA GLU A 139 -17.24 10.08 -9.22
C GLU A 139 -17.68 9.31 -10.47
N VAL A 140 -18.83 8.65 -10.37
CA VAL A 140 -19.51 8.05 -11.52
C VAL A 140 -20.41 9.12 -12.12
N ASP A 141 -20.01 9.62 -13.29
CA ASP A 141 -20.86 10.47 -14.15
C ASP A 141 -22.10 9.71 -14.65
#